data_AF-Q5DCY1-F1
#
_entry.id   AF-Q5DCY1-F1
#
_cell.length_a   1.000
_cell.length_b   1.000
_cell.length_c   1.000
_cell.angle_alpha   90.00
_cell.angle_beta   90.00
_cell.angle_gamma   90.00
#
_symmetry.space_group_name_H-M   'P 1'
#
loop_
_entity.id
_entity.type
_entity.pdbx_description
1 polymer ?
#
loop_
_entity_poly.entity_id
_entity_poly.type
_entity_poly.pdbx_seq_one_letter_code
_entity_poly.pdbx_strand_id
1 'polypeptide(L)'
;MWIHFLYCSITIEDVVYVIDCGRIKVTDYDPRQNTSTLTAILVSKANAAQRSGRAGRVQPGICYHLFPSYVYNNVMSEFLQPEMLRIRLEDVILRIKVIKTTFLYLFSYEIHSTY
;
A
#
# COMPACT_ATOMS: atom_id res chain seq x y z
N MET A 1 -1.41 -11.96 -17.82
CA MET A 1 -1.61 -10.49 -17.97
C MET A 1 -2.02 -9.95 -16.61
N TRP A 2 -1.09 -9.30 -15.89
CA TRP A 2 -1.28 -8.93 -14.48
C TRP A 2 -1.87 -7.53 -14.36
N ILE A 3 -3.20 -7.46 -14.27
CA ILE A 3 -3.92 -6.22 -14.04
C ILE A 3 -4.19 -6.12 -12.53
N HIS A 4 -3.53 -5.14 -11.91
CA HIS A 4 -4.00 -4.43 -10.71
C HIS A 4 -3.87 -4.98 -9.26
N PHE A 5 -3.42 -6.20 -8.95
CA PHE A 5 -3.67 -6.71 -7.59
C PHE A 5 -2.52 -6.80 -6.56
N LEU A 6 -1.25 -6.63 -6.90
CA LEU A 6 -0.19 -6.92 -5.92
C LEU A 6 0.86 -5.81 -5.87
N TYR A 7 0.67 -4.91 -4.91
CA TYR A 7 1.67 -3.91 -4.53
C TYR A 7 2.84 -4.53 -3.75
N CYS A 8 2.70 -5.73 -3.14
CA CYS A 8 3.83 -6.38 -2.46
C CYS A 8 3.70 -7.90 -2.22
N SER A 9 2.51 -8.49 -2.07
CA SER A 9 2.42 -9.74 -1.29
C SER A 9 2.56 -11.07 -2.04
N ILE A 10 2.51 -11.12 -3.37
CA ILE A 10 2.62 -12.39 -4.11
C ILE A 10 3.53 -12.18 -5.32
N THR A 11 4.59 -12.97 -5.40
CA THR A 11 5.47 -13.10 -6.56
C THR A 11 5.10 -14.37 -7.29
N ILE A 12 4.75 -14.25 -8.56
CA ILE A 12 4.46 -15.39 -9.41
C ILE A 12 5.66 -15.60 -10.29
N GLU A 13 6.12 -16.84 -10.31
CA GLU A 13 7.26 -17.25 -11.11
C GLU A 13 6.95 -17.06 -12.60
N ASP A 14 7.99 -16.88 -13.41
CA ASP A 14 7.91 -16.81 -14.87
C ASP A 14 7.15 -15.62 -15.51
N VAL A 15 6.91 -14.55 -14.74
CA VAL A 15 6.44 -13.30 -15.35
C VAL A 15 7.56 -12.66 -16.17
N VAL A 16 7.36 -12.57 -17.49
CA VAL A 16 8.27 -11.92 -18.44
C VAL A 16 7.77 -10.60 -18.98
N TYR A 17 6.46 -10.34 -18.91
CA TYR A 17 5.87 -9.10 -19.39
C TYR A 17 5.07 -8.42 -18.29
N VAL A 18 5.38 -7.15 -18.06
CA VAL A 18 4.61 -6.25 -17.20
C VAL A 18 4.08 -5.11 -18.06
N ILE A 19 2.80 -4.77 -17.87
CA ILE A 19 2.18 -3.58 -18.46
C ILE A 19 1.82 -2.68 -17.29
N ASP A 20 2.46 -1.52 -17.18
CA ASP A 20 2.29 -0.57 -16.09
C ASP A 20 1.57 0.69 -16.56
N CYS A 21 0.32 0.85 -16.12
CA CYS A 21 -0.48 2.04 -16.38
C CYS A 21 -0.01 3.29 -15.60
N GLY A 22 0.91 3.13 -14.64
CA GLY A 22 1.45 4.23 -13.85
C GLY A 22 0.46 4.85 -12.86
N ARG A 23 -0.70 4.22 -12.63
CA ARG A 23 -1.71 4.70 -11.69
C ARG A 23 -1.95 3.72 -10.54
N ILE A 24 -2.45 4.26 -9.44
CA ILE A 24 -2.91 3.52 -8.26
C ILE A 24 -4.14 4.23 -7.69
N LYS A 25 -5.11 3.45 -7.19
CA LYS A 25 -6.20 3.99 -6.38
C LYS A 25 -5.71 4.07 -4.94
N VAL A 26 -5.72 5.25 -4.37
CA VAL A 26 -5.35 5.47 -2.97
C VAL A 26 -6.51 6.12 -2.24
N THR A 27 -6.68 5.71 -0.99
CA THR A 27 -7.50 6.46 -0.05
C THR A 27 -6.68 7.64 0.45
N ASP A 28 -7.31 8.81 0.45
CA ASP A 28 -6.78 10.05 1.01
C ASP A 28 -7.81 10.68 1.95
N TYR A 29 -7.35 11.50 2.89
CA TYR A 29 -8.21 12.11 3.90
C TYR A 29 -8.00 13.63 3.93
N ASP A 30 -9.09 14.38 3.79
CA ASP A 30 -9.09 15.83 3.98
C ASP A 30 -9.57 16.17 5.41
N PRO A 31 -8.69 16.67 6.30
CA PRO A 31 -9.07 17.05 7.66
C PRO A 31 -10.03 18.24 7.72
N ARG A 32 -10.03 19.12 6.70
CA ARG A 32 -10.91 20.30 6.67
C ARG A 32 -12.34 19.92 6.35
N GLN A 33 -12.52 18.93 5.48
CA GLN A 33 -13.83 18.42 5.07
C GLN A 33 -14.26 17.16 5.85
N ASN A 34 -13.41 16.64 6.74
CA ASN A 34 -13.61 15.40 7.50
C ASN A 34 -14.07 14.22 6.62
N THR A 35 -13.52 14.14 5.40
CA THR A 35 -13.98 13.19 4.39
C THR A 35 -12.80 12.40 3.82
N SER A 36 -12.99 11.09 3.71
CA SER A 36 -12.06 10.21 2.99
C SER A 36 -12.51 10.04 1.55
N THR A 37 -11.57 10.14 0.61
CA THR A 37 -11.83 9.96 -0.82
C THR A 37 -10.97 8.85 -1.39
N LEU A 38 -11.50 8.12 -2.37
CA LEU A 38 -10.75 7.12 -3.13
C LEU A 38 -10.40 7.69 -4.50
N THR A 39 -9.16 8.12 -4.67
CA THR A 39 -8.73 8.83 -5.87
C THR A 39 -7.67 8.04 -6.62
N ALA A 40 -7.79 8.00 -7.95
CA ALA A 40 -6.74 7.46 -8.80
C ALA A 40 -5.64 8.50 -8.98
N ILE A 41 -4.43 8.21 -8.53
CA ILE A 41 -3.25 9.08 -8.68
C ILE A 41 -2.15 8.38 -9.48
N LEU A 42 -1.12 9.12 -9.86
CA LEU A 42 0.12 8.53 -10.38
C LEU A 42 0.86 7.78 -9.27
N VAL A 43 1.55 6.71 -9.64
CA VAL A 43 2.45 5.99 -8.72
C VAL A 43 3.72 6.77 -8.47
N SER A 44 4.43 6.45 -7.38
CA SER A 44 5.80 6.93 -7.19
C SER A 44 6.79 6.19 -8.10
N LYS A 45 7.97 6.76 -8.31
CA LYS A 45 9.09 6.12 -9.00
C LYS A 45 9.47 4.80 -8.34
N ALA A 46 9.54 4.76 -7.01
CA ALA A 46 9.81 3.53 -6.27
C ALA A 46 8.75 2.44 -6.56
N ASN A 47 7.48 2.80 -6.68
CA ASN A 47 6.41 1.85 -7.00
C ASN A 47 6.47 1.37 -8.45
N ALA A 48 6.75 2.27 -9.41
CA ALA A 48 6.97 1.89 -10.81
C ALA A 48 8.17 0.94 -10.94
N ALA A 49 9.28 1.22 -10.26
CA ALA A 49 10.45 0.36 -10.23
C ALA A 49 10.15 -1.03 -9.64
N GLN A 50 9.39 -1.07 -8.54
CA GLN A 50 8.94 -2.33 -7.94
C GLN A 50 8.05 -3.15 -8.88
N ARG A 51 7.18 -2.50 -9.66
CA ARG A 51 6.34 -3.15 -10.68
C ARG A 51 7.18 -3.72 -11.82
N SER A 52 8.15 -2.95 -12.32
CA SER A 52 9.09 -3.41 -13.35
C SER A 52 9.90 -4.61 -12.88
N GLY A 53 10.34 -4.63 -11.61
CA GLY A 53 11.05 -5.75 -11.01
C GLY A 53 10.23 -7.04 -10.83
N ARG A 54 8.95 -7.04 -11.23
CA ARG A 54 8.14 -8.27 -11.32
C ARG A 54 8.42 -9.06 -12.60
N ALA A 55 8.85 -8.40 -13.66
CA ALA A 55 9.39 -9.07 -14.84
C ALA A 55 10.89 -9.34 -14.64
N GLY A 56 11.44 -10.35 -15.31
CA GLY A 56 12.90 -10.47 -15.38
C GLY A 56 13.57 -11.30 -14.28
N ARG A 57 12.79 -11.98 -13.42
CA ARG A 57 13.36 -12.73 -12.27
C ARG A 57 14.10 -14.01 -12.67
N VAL A 58 13.51 -14.79 -13.57
CA VAL A 58 14.04 -16.11 -13.98
C VAL A 58 14.69 -16.04 -15.36
N GLN A 59 14.17 -15.16 -16.23
CA GLN A 59 14.64 -14.95 -17.59
C GLN A 59 14.40 -13.48 -17.98
N PRO A 60 15.04 -12.93 -19.04
CA PRO A 60 14.86 -11.54 -19.45
C PRO A 60 13.39 -11.15 -19.59
N GLY A 61 13.01 -10.03 -18.98
CA GLY A 61 11.64 -9.52 -18.98
C GLY A 61 11.55 -8.10 -19.52
N ILE A 62 10.37 -7.72 -19.97
CA ILE A 62 10.06 -6.38 -20.51
C ILE A 62 8.94 -5.77 -19.69
N CYS A 63 9.13 -4.51 -19.29
CA CYS A 63 8.09 -3.68 -18.69
C CYS A 63 7.68 -2.59 -19.68
N TYR A 64 6.40 -2.55 -20.02
CA TYR A 64 5.79 -1.52 -20.85
C TYR A 64 5.14 -0.47 -19.97
N HIS A 65 5.68 0.74 -19.99
CA HIS A 65 5.10 1.89 -19.28
C HIS A 65 4.13 2.64 -20.20
N LEU A 66 2.86 2.78 -19.77
CA LEU A 66 1.84 3.54 -20.50
C LEU A 66 1.86 5.03 -20.14
N PHE A 67 3.03 5.56 -19.79
CA PHE A 67 3.25 6.95 -19.44
C PHE A 67 4.57 7.46 -20.04
N PRO A 68 4.64 8.74 -20.46
CA PRO A 68 5.88 9.30 -21.02
C PRO A 68 7.01 9.38 -20.00
N SER A 69 8.26 9.29 -20.47
CA SER A 69 9.46 9.47 -19.64
C SER A 69 9.50 10.83 -18.93
N TYR A 70 8.93 11.88 -19.54
CA TYR A 70 8.76 13.18 -18.89
C TYR A 70 7.93 13.09 -17.60
N VAL A 71 6.82 12.33 -17.62
CA VAL A 71 5.96 12.14 -16.45
C VAL A 71 6.73 11.39 -15.36
N TYR A 72 7.46 10.34 -15.74
CA TYR A 72 8.31 9.60 -14.80
C TYR A 72 9.36 10.49 -14.15
N ASN A 73 10.09 11.29 -14.94
CA ASN A 73 11.22 12.06 -14.45
C ASN A 73 10.80 13.30 -13.65
N ASN A 74 9.75 14.00 -14.09
CA ASN A 74 9.44 15.36 -13.65
C ASN A 74 8.15 15.48 -12.81
N VAL A 75 7.23 14.52 -12.93
CA VAL A 75 5.90 14.60 -12.29
C VAL A 75 5.73 13.58 -11.17
N MET A 76 6.23 12.35 -11.35
CA MET A 76 6.14 11.31 -10.33
C MET A 76 7.06 11.61 -9.14
N SER A 77 6.52 11.45 -7.93
CA SER A 77 7.30 11.56 -6.69
C SER A 77 8.25 10.37 -6.55
N GLU A 78 9.36 10.55 -5.82
CA GLU A 78 10.30 9.45 -5.56
C GLU A 78 9.64 8.33 -4.73
N PHE A 79 8.94 8.73 -3.66
CA PHE A 79 8.21 7.85 -2.75
C PHE A 79 6.78 8.33 -2.56
N LEU A 80 5.89 7.40 -2.19
CA LEU A 80 4.52 7.74 -1.81
C LEU A 80 4.50 8.15 -0.33
N GLN A 81 3.68 9.14 0.02
CA GLN A 81 3.50 9.54 1.43
C GLN A 81 3.00 8.35 2.27
N PRO A 82 3.54 8.17 3.49
CA PRO A 82 3.11 7.11 4.40
C PRO A 82 1.59 7.12 4.63
N GLU A 83 0.99 5.94 4.70
CA GLU A 83 -0.46 5.78 4.88
C GLU A 83 -0.95 6.42 6.19
N MET A 84 -0.16 6.34 7.27
CA MET A 84 -0.50 6.95 8.56
C MET A 84 -0.75 8.46 8.50
N LEU A 85 -0.21 9.14 7.49
CA LEU A 85 -0.39 10.58 7.27
C LEU A 85 -1.55 10.89 6.31
N ARG A 86 -2.22 9.87 5.78
CA ARG A 86 -3.27 9.97 4.75
C ARG A 86 -4.59 9.31 5.18
N ILE A 87 -4.62 8.74 6.38
CA ILE A 87 -5.81 8.10 6.94
C ILE A 87 -6.19 8.72 8.28
N ARG A 88 -7.48 8.59 8.57
CA ARG A 88 -8.08 8.80 9.88
C ARG A 88 -7.55 7.77 10.87
N LEU A 89 -7.01 8.22 11.99
CA LEU A 89 -6.38 7.35 13.01
C LEU A 89 -7.36 6.91 14.09
N GLU A 90 -8.59 7.41 14.12
CA GLU A 90 -9.59 7.11 15.15
C GLU A 90 -9.85 5.60 15.23
N ASP A 91 -9.99 4.93 14.08
CA ASP A 91 -10.17 3.48 14.01
C ASP A 91 -8.96 2.72 14.59
N VAL A 92 -7.75 3.18 14.30
CA VAL A 92 -6.51 2.59 14.83
C VAL A 92 -6.43 2.78 16.34
N ILE A 93 -6.73 3.99 16.82
CA ILE A 93 -6.73 4.34 18.25
C ILE A 93 -7.79 3.52 19.00
N LEU A 94 -8.99 3.40 18.46
CA LEU A 94 -10.07 2.59 19.05
C LEU A 94 -9.67 1.12 19.15
N ARG A 95 -9.08 0.55 18.08
CA ARG A 95 -8.58 -0.83 18.10
C ARG A 95 -7.48 -1.03 19.16
N ILE A 96 -6.53 -0.11 19.26
CA ILE A 96 -5.48 -0.15 20.29
C ILE A 96 -6.09 -0.11 21.69
N LYS A 97 -7.08 0.76 21.92
CA LYS A 97 -7.76 0.86 23.21
C LYS A 97 -8.48 -0.44 23.57
N VAL A 98 -9.20 -1.05 22.63
CA VAL A 98 -9.86 -2.35 22.82
C VAL A 98 -8.85 -3.43 23.17
N ILE A 99 -7.75 -3.55 22.42
CA ILE A 99 -6.70 -4.54 22.68
C ILE A 99 -6.12 -4.37 24.10
N LYS A 100 -5.81 -3.13 24.51
CA LYS A 100 -5.30 -2.86 25.86
C LYS A 100 -6.30 -3.27 26.94
N THR A 101 -7.58 -2.95 26.74
CA THR A 101 -8.65 -3.35 27.65
C THR A 101 -8.79 -4.87 27.72
N THR A 102 -8.81 -5.56 26.58
CA THR A 102 -8.87 -7.03 26.52
C THR A 102 -7.68 -7.69 27.22
N PHE A 103 -6.47 -7.16 27.02
CA PHE A 103 -5.27 -7.66 27.69
C PHE A 103 -5.36 -7.54 29.22
N LEU A 104 -5.83 -6.39 29.73
CA LEU A 104 -6.04 -6.20 31.17
C LEU A 104 -7.09 -7.16 31.74
N TYR A 105 -8.18 -7.42 31.01
CA TYR A 105 -9.20 -8.38 31.42
C TYR A 105 -8.67 -9.81 31.44
N LEU A 106 -7.93 -10.25 30.41
CA LEU A 106 -7.32 -11.58 30.37
C LEU A 106 -6.32 -11.78 31.51
N PHE A 107 -5.46 -10.80 31.77
CA PHE A 107 -4.50 -10.86 32.87
C PHE A 107 -5.21 -10.90 34.24
N SER A 108 -6.27 -10.11 34.42
CA SER A 108 -7.05 -10.11 35.67
C SER A 108 -7.81 -11.43 35.88
N TYR A 109 -8.28 -12.06 34.80
CA TYR A 109 -8.97 -13.35 34.82
C TYR A 109 -8.02 -14.51 35.09
N GLU A 110 -6.81 -14.50 34.51
CA GLU A 110 -5.76 -15.47 34.84
C GLU A 110 -5.38 -15.41 36.31
N ILE A 111 -5.19 -14.20 36.87
CA ILE A 111 -4.88 -14.03 38.29
C ILE A 111 -6.05 -14.54 39.15
N HIS A 112 -7.31 -14.24 38.81
CA HIS A 112 -8.46 -14.75 39.57
C HIS A 112 -8.73 -16.25 39.42
N SER A 113 -8.28 -16.90 38.34
CA SER A 113 -8.44 -18.35 38.14
C SER A 113 -7.28 -19.17 38.74
N THR A 114 -6.21 -18.51 39.21
CA THR A 114 -5.08 -19.15 39.90
C THR A 114 -5.15 -19.02 41.42
N TYR A 115 -6.23 -18.46 41.96
CA TYR A 115 -6.59 -18.47 43.39
C TYR A 115 -7.91 -19.19 43.62
#